data_AF-A0A1F3ME28-F1
#
_entry.id   AF-A0A1F3ME28-F1
#
_cell.length_a   1.000
_cell.length_b   1.000
_cell.length_c   1.000
_cell.angle_alpha   90.00
_cell.angle_beta   90.00
_cell.angle_gamma   90.00
#
_symmetry.space_group_name_H-M   'P 1'
#
loop_
_entity.id
_entity.type
_entity.pdbx_description
1 polymer ?
#
loop_
_entity_poly.entity_id
_entity_poly.type
_entity_poly.pdbx_seq_one_letter_code
_entity_poly.pdbx_strand_id
1 'polypeptide(L)'
;MDAFDPELSLWQQLAAFLIHLIPSFVLGVILLVAWKWEYIGGFIFTVLGLGLSPWVYMMNYQMNHSIGMSLGIVLMITFPFIVVGILFVLSHFLKKKNTTTNANAG
;
A
#
# COMPACT_ATOMS: atom_id res chain seq x y z
N MET A 1 16.47 -10.16 -9.17
CA MET A 1 17.90 -10.13 -8.84
C MET A 1 17.97 -10.21 -7.34
N ASP A 2 18.45 -11.31 -6.79
CA ASP A 2 18.55 -11.46 -5.34
C ASP A 2 19.60 -10.49 -4.80
N ALA A 3 19.29 -9.79 -3.70
CA ALA A 3 20.22 -8.86 -3.08
C ALA A 3 21.34 -9.58 -2.32
N PHE A 4 21.17 -10.87 -2.02
CA PHE A 4 22.10 -11.68 -1.20
C PHE A 4 22.80 -12.78 -2.00
N ASP A 5 23.05 -12.54 -3.27
CA ASP A 5 23.81 -13.46 -4.11
C ASP A 5 25.26 -13.61 -3.59
N PRO A 6 25.74 -14.84 -3.30
CA PRO A 6 27.10 -15.09 -2.82
C PRO A 6 28.20 -14.61 -3.79
N GLU A 7 27.89 -14.43 -5.07
CA GLU A 7 28.85 -13.96 -6.08
C GLU A 7 29.08 -12.43 -6.02
N LEU A 8 28.25 -11.69 -5.27
CA LEU A 8 28.37 -10.24 -5.08
C LEU A 8 29.24 -9.89 -3.88
N SER A 9 30.06 -8.86 -4.01
CA SER A 9 30.76 -8.27 -2.85
C SER A 9 29.78 -7.63 -1.86
N LEU A 10 30.18 -7.49 -0.59
CA LEU A 10 29.33 -6.89 0.46
C LEU A 10 28.74 -5.51 0.06
N TRP A 11 29.52 -4.69 -0.65
CA TRP A 11 29.05 -3.37 -1.11
C TRP A 11 28.03 -3.45 -2.24
N GLN A 12 28.17 -4.43 -3.12
CA GLN A 12 27.19 -4.69 -4.18
C GLN A 12 25.90 -5.27 -3.61
N GLN A 13 25.98 -6.17 -2.62
CA GLN A 13 24.81 -6.69 -1.91
C GLN A 13 24.05 -5.57 -1.18
N LEU A 14 24.76 -4.68 -0.48
CA LEU A 14 24.15 -3.53 0.19
C LEU A 14 23.45 -2.59 -0.80
N ALA A 15 24.10 -2.28 -1.93
CA ALA A 15 23.50 -1.44 -2.97
C ALA A 15 22.26 -2.11 -3.61
N ALA A 16 22.35 -3.40 -3.94
CA ALA A 16 21.24 -4.17 -4.46
C ALA A 16 20.06 -4.20 -3.47
N PHE A 17 20.33 -4.40 -2.18
CA PHE A 17 19.33 -4.35 -1.12
C PHE A 17 18.65 -2.97 -1.01
N LEU A 18 19.44 -1.88 -1.04
CA LEU A 18 18.89 -0.52 -0.99
C LEU A 18 17.96 -0.21 -2.18
N ILE A 19 18.29 -0.70 -3.38
CA ILE A 19 17.42 -0.54 -4.56
C ILE A 19 16.09 -1.29 -4.36
N HIS A 20 16.11 -2.50 -3.78
CA HIS A 20 14.89 -3.26 -3.47
C HIS A 20 14.04 -2.61 -2.38
N LEU A 21 14.61 -1.75 -1.54
CA LEU A 21 13.87 -0.98 -0.54
C LEU A 21 13.23 0.29 -1.09
N ILE A 22 13.61 0.77 -2.29
CA ILE A 22 13.02 1.97 -2.90
C ILE A 22 11.49 1.88 -2.95
N PRO A 23 10.86 0.79 -3.45
CA PRO A 23 9.40 0.64 -3.43
C PRO A 23 8.80 0.81 -2.02
N SER A 24 9.43 0.20 -1.02
CA SER A 24 8.98 0.27 0.38
C SER A 24 9.12 1.68 0.96
N PHE A 25 10.23 2.39 0.68
CA PHE A 25 10.42 3.77 1.12
C PHE A 25 9.44 4.72 0.46
N VAL A 26 9.13 4.54 -0.83
CA VAL A 26 8.11 5.33 -1.52
C VAL A 26 6.75 5.15 -0.84
N LEU A 27 6.35 3.91 -0.55
CA LEU A 27 5.10 3.63 0.19
C LEU A 27 5.14 4.25 1.60
N GLY A 28 6.27 4.16 2.30
CA GLY A 28 6.46 4.75 3.62
C GLY A 28 6.31 6.27 3.62
N VAL A 29 6.90 6.97 2.65
CA VAL A 29 6.76 8.42 2.50
C VAL A 29 5.31 8.80 2.22
N ILE A 30 4.62 8.07 1.32
CA ILE A 30 3.20 8.30 1.04
C ILE A 30 2.38 8.12 2.33
N LEU A 31 2.68 7.09 3.13
CA LEU A 31 1.98 6.83 4.39
C LEU A 31 2.22 7.93 5.44
N LEU A 32 3.45 8.44 5.54
CA LEU A 32 3.79 9.56 6.42
C LEU A 32 3.05 10.85 6.03
N VAL A 33 2.95 11.15 4.73
CA VAL A 33 2.19 12.30 4.23
C VAL A 33 0.69 12.09 4.48
N ALA A 34 0.18 10.88 4.23
CA ALA A 34 -1.20 10.49 4.50
C ALA A 34 -1.57 10.69 5.97
N TRP A 35 -0.64 10.48 6.91
CA TRP A 35 -0.87 10.69 8.34
C TRP A 35 -1.35 12.11 8.65
N LYS A 36 -0.80 13.13 7.98
CA LYS A 36 -1.22 14.51 8.21
C LYS A 36 -2.60 14.82 7.59
N TRP A 37 -3.00 14.08 6.55
CA TRP A 37 -4.22 14.30 5.78
C TRP A 37 -5.04 13.01 5.72
N GLU A 38 -5.42 12.50 6.89
CA GLU A 38 -5.91 11.13 7.09
C GLU A 38 -7.01 10.74 6.07
N TYR A 39 -7.97 11.65 5.81
CA TYR A 39 -9.06 11.41 4.86
C TYR A 39 -8.60 11.30 3.40
N ILE A 40 -7.72 12.22 2.96
CA ILE A 40 -7.21 12.22 1.57
C ILE A 40 -6.28 11.03 1.35
N GLY A 41 -5.43 10.72 2.33
CA GLY A 41 -4.60 9.52 2.31
C GLY A 41 -5.45 8.25 2.18
N GLY A 42 -6.48 8.13 3.02
CA GLY A 42 -7.41 7.00 2.98
C GLY A 42 -8.10 6.83 1.63
N PHE A 43 -8.61 7.93 1.06
CA PHE A 43 -9.24 7.94 -0.25
C PHE A 43 -8.26 7.53 -1.37
N ILE A 44 -7.04 8.07 -1.37
CA ILE A 44 -6.01 7.74 -2.37
C ILE A 44 -5.65 6.25 -2.30
N PHE A 45 -5.42 5.69 -1.10
CA PHE A 45 -5.07 4.28 -0.94
C PHE A 45 -6.20 3.35 -1.40
N THR A 46 -7.46 3.68 -1.11
CA THR A 46 -8.62 2.90 -1.57
C THR A 46 -8.79 2.98 -3.09
N VAL A 47 -8.67 4.16 -3.68
CA VAL A 47 -8.78 4.34 -5.15
C VAL A 47 -7.64 3.65 -5.87
N LEU A 48 -6.40 3.71 -5.35
CA LEU A 48 -5.27 2.99 -5.92
C LEU A 48 -5.48 1.48 -5.86
N GLY A 49 -5.90 0.93 -4.72
CA GLY A 49 -6.16 -0.50 -4.58
C GLY A 49 -7.23 -1.00 -5.58
N LEU A 50 -8.35 -0.28 -5.70
CA LEU A 50 -9.42 -0.65 -6.63
C LEU A 50 -9.06 -0.38 -8.09
N GLY A 51 -8.46 0.76 -8.39
CA GLY A 51 -8.12 1.19 -9.76
C GLY A 51 -7.00 0.37 -10.38
N LEU A 52 -6.05 -0.11 -9.58
CA LEU A 52 -4.99 -1.00 -10.06
C LEU A 52 -5.49 -2.43 -10.26
N SER A 53 -6.59 -2.84 -9.63
CA SER A 53 -7.09 -4.21 -9.67
C SER A 53 -7.37 -4.74 -11.09
N PRO A 54 -8.09 -4.03 -11.98
CA PRO A 54 -8.33 -4.50 -13.35
C PRO A 54 -7.06 -4.61 -14.18
N TRP A 55 -6.12 -3.68 -14.00
CA TRP A 55 -4.86 -3.66 -14.74
C TRP A 55 -3.95 -4.81 -14.30
N VAL A 56 -3.80 -5.02 -12.98
CA VAL A 56 -3.05 -6.15 -12.40
C VAL A 56 -3.69 -7.48 -12.80
N TYR A 57 -5.01 -7.57 -12.81
CA TYR A 57 -5.74 -8.76 -13.25
C TYR A 57 -5.43 -9.09 -14.72
N MET A 58 -5.56 -8.11 -15.62
CA MET A 58 -5.35 -8.32 -17.05
C MET A 58 -3.91 -8.76 -17.36
N MET A 59 -2.93 -8.11 -16.74
CA MET A 59 -1.52 -8.45 -16.90
C MET A 59 -1.24 -9.88 -16.40
N ASN A 60 -1.75 -10.26 -15.23
CA ASN A 60 -1.54 -11.60 -14.69
C ASN A 60 -2.27 -12.68 -15.49
N TYR A 61 -3.48 -12.40 -15.95
CA TYR A 61 -4.26 -13.35 -16.74
C TYR A 61 -3.59 -13.63 -18.09
N GLN A 62 -3.02 -12.61 -18.73
CA GLN A 62 -2.26 -12.78 -19.98
C GLN A 62 -1.01 -13.66 -19.81
N MET A 63 -0.38 -13.63 -18.63
CA MET A 63 0.81 -14.43 -18.36
C MET A 63 0.48 -15.86 -17.97
N ASN A 64 -0.60 -16.06 -17.22
CA ASN A 64 -0.84 -17.31 -16.50
C ASN A 64 -2.11 -18.07 -16.94
N HIS A 65 -3.00 -17.43 -17.70
CA HIS A 65 -4.27 -18.00 -18.22
C HIS A 65 -5.21 -18.63 -17.18
N SER A 66 -4.90 -18.50 -15.89
CA SER A 66 -5.70 -19.00 -14.78
C SER A 66 -6.41 -17.86 -14.08
N ILE A 67 -7.75 -17.93 -14.06
CA ILE A 67 -8.62 -16.95 -13.40
C ILE A 67 -8.36 -16.94 -11.89
N GLY A 68 -8.29 -18.12 -11.27
CA GLY A 68 -8.13 -18.25 -9.82
C GLY A 68 -6.80 -17.68 -9.32
N MET A 69 -5.69 -17.98 -10.01
CA MET A 69 -4.39 -17.43 -9.63
C MET A 69 -4.32 -15.92 -9.89
N SER A 70 -4.89 -15.43 -11.00
CA SER A 70 -4.92 -13.99 -11.30
C SER A 70 -5.71 -13.21 -10.24
N LEU A 71 -6.86 -13.73 -9.81
CA LEU A 71 -7.63 -13.15 -8.70
C LEU A 71 -6.86 -13.19 -7.38
N GLY A 72 -6.17 -14.31 -7.10
CA GLY A 72 -5.34 -14.44 -5.90
C GLY A 72 -4.22 -13.39 -5.85
N ILE A 73 -3.54 -13.14 -6.97
CA ILE A 73 -2.49 -12.13 -7.08
C ILE A 73 -3.04 -10.71 -6.92
N VAL A 74 -4.19 -10.41 -7.57
CA VAL A 74 -4.87 -9.13 -7.40
C VAL A 74 -5.19 -8.89 -5.93
N LEU A 75 -5.82 -9.86 -5.27
CA LEU A 75 -6.15 -9.76 -3.85
C LEU A 75 -4.88 -9.56 -3.01
N MET A 76 -3.83 -10.34 -3.22
CA MET A 76 -2.59 -10.23 -2.45
C MET A 76 -1.93 -8.84 -2.56
N ILE A 77 -1.96 -8.24 -3.76
CA ILE A 77 -1.35 -6.92 -4.00
C ILE A 77 -2.26 -5.80 -3.50
N THR A 78 -3.57 -5.83 -3.79
CA THR A 78 -4.45 -4.68 -3.56
C THR A 78 -5.12 -4.69 -2.19
N PHE A 79 -5.24 -5.85 -1.53
CA PHE A 79 -5.80 -5.98 -0.19
C PHE A 79 -5.13 -5.06 0.85
N PRO A 80 -3.79 -5.04 1.02
CA PRO A 80 -3.17 -4.15 2.01
C PRO A 80 -3.46 -2.66 1.73
N PHE A 81 -3.54 -2.24 0.47
CA PHE A 81 -3.87 -0.85 0.10
C PHE A 81 -5.31 -0.51 0.49
N ILE A 82 -6.27 -1.40 0.22
CA ILE A 82 -7.67 -1.20 0.57
C ILE A 82 -7.84 -1.14 2.09
N VAL A 83 -7.20 -2.07 2.83
CA VAL A 83 -7.24 -2.10 4.29
C VAL A 83 -6.68 -0.81 4.88
N VAL A 84 -5.49 -0.38 4.44
CA VAL A 84 -4.89 0.88 4.89
C VAL A 84 -5.80 2.07 4.55
N GLY A 85 -6.37 2.11 3.35
CA GLY A 85 -7.30 3.16 2.94
C GLY A 85 -8.52 3.27 3.85
N ILE A 86 -9.17 2.13 4.15
CA ILE A 86 -10.33 2.07 5.06
C ILE A 86 -9.93 2.51 6.47
N LEU A 87 -8.79 2.04 7.00
CA LEU A 87 -8.31 2.41 8.33
C LEU A 87 -8.11 3.92 8.47
N PHE A 88 -7.56 4.56 7.44
CA PHE A 88 -7.35 6.01 7.40
C PHE A 88 -8.66 6.81 7.35
N VAL A 89 -9.62 6.36 6.54
CA VAL A 89 -10.96 6.95 6.48
C VAL A 89 -11.67 6.81 7.83
N LEU A 90 -11.61 5.63 8.46
CA LEU A 90 -12.17 5.40 9.79
C LEU A 90 -11.51 6.30 10.84
N SER A 91 -10.17 6.36 10.88
CA SER A 91 -9.42 7.24 11.79
C SER A 91 -9.94 8.67 11.75
N HIS A 92 -10.12 9.21 10.54
CA HIS A 92 -10.64 10.56 10.36
C HIS A 92 -12.03 10.74 10.99
N PHE A 93 -12.95 9.78 10.76
CA PHE A 93 -14.30 9.84 11.34
C PHE A 93 -14.31 9.68 12.86
N LEU A 94 -13.47 8.81 13.43
CA LEU A 94 -13.37 8.64 14.88
C LEU A 94 -12.82 9.90 15.55
N LYS A 95 -11.78 10.52 14.97
CA LYS A 95 -11.20 11.76 15.50
C LYS A 95 -12.20 12.91 15.52
N LYS A 96 -12.98 13.07 14.44
CA LYS A 96 -14.05 14.08 14.34
C LYS A 96 -15.14 13.88 15.41
N LYS A 97 -15.54 12.64 15.67
CA LYS A 97 -16.54 12.32 16.71
C LYS A 97 -16.03 12.70 18.10
N ASN A 98 -14.79 12.36 18.45
CA ASN A 98 -14.22 12.68 19.75
C ASN A 98 -14.11 14.20 20.00
N THR A 99 -13.72 14.98 18.99
CA THR A 99 -13.70 16.45 19.10
C THR A 99 -15.10 17.03 19.33
N THR A 100 -16.12 16.49 18.67
CA THR A 100 -17.51 16.97 18.81
C THR A 100 -18.09 16.62 20.19
N THR A 101 -17.84 15.40 20.69
CA THR A 101 -18.29 14.99 22.02
C THR A 101 -17.67 15.85 23.13
N ASN A 102 -16.37 16.15 23.04
CA ASN A 102 -15.69 16.97 24.04
C ASN A 102 -16.16 18.43 24.04
N ALA A 103 -16.52 18.99 22.87
CA ALA A 103 -17.06 20.34 22.77
C ALA A 103 -18.46 20.50 23.37
N ASN A 104 -19.24 19.42 23.45
CA ASN A 104 -20.58 19.42 24.06
C ASN A 104 -20.55 19.11 25.57
N ALA A 105 -19.38 18.79 26.13
CA ALA A 105 -19.20 18.35 27.52
C ALA A 105 -18.52 19.39 28.44
N GLY A 106 -18.14 20.57 27.91
CA GLY A 106 -17.60 21.71 28.66
C GLY A 106 -18.51 22.92 28.54
#